data_AF-A0A2R8M6B6-F1
#
_entry.id   AF-A0A2R8M6B6-F1
#
_cell.length_a   1.000
_cell.length_b   1.000
_cell.length_c   1.000
_cell.angle_alpha   90.00
_cell.angle_beta   90.00
_cell.angle_gamma   90.00
#
_symmetry.space_group_name_H-M   'P 1'
#
loop_
_entity.id
_entity.type
_entity.pdbx_description
1 polymer ?
#
loop_
_entity_poly.entity_id
_entity_poly.type
_entity_poly.pdbx_seq_one_letter_code
_entity_poly.pdbx_strand_id
1 'polypeptide(L)'
;MRDYMDRGKKNKEKSFLDLVVELEKRNLVAPDQLDLLEKGLKNIHRLDLKTKIQKYKQSAQRAGTSYKNVLQAAIKNSFKDPSNNFRLHNGRSKEQRLKEQLGTQQEPVKTSIQESEAFLPQSMPEERYKMKSKPLGICLIIDCIGNETELLRDTFTSLGYEVQKSLHLTMDGILQVLQRVACMPQHQDYDSFVCVLVSRRGSQTVYGVDQTHPGLPLHHIRRMFMKDLCPYLVGKPKVFFIQNYMVSEGQLEDSSLLEVDGPAMKNVESKSQQRGLCTVHREADFFWSLCTADVSLLEESCSSPSLYLQCLSQKLRQERKRPLLDLHIELNSQDSEAT
;
A
#
# COMPACT_ATOMS: atom_id res chain seq x y z
N MET A 1 -59.14 -5.10 -24.89
CA MET A 1 -58.39 -3.85 -24.57
C MET A 1 -57.06 -4.32 -24.00
N ARG A 2 -55.95 -3.95 -24.63
CA ARG A 2 -54.64 -4.61 -24.53
C ARG A 2 -53.88 -4.09 -23.30
N ASP A 3 -53.38 -5.02 -22.47
CA ASP A 3 -52.49 -4.76 -21.35
C ASP A 3 -51.16 -4.15 -21.82
N TYR A 4 -50.72 -3.08 -21.17
CA TYR A 4 -49.40 -2.47 -21.34
C TYR A 4 -48.70 -2.48 -19.98
N MET A 5 -48.05 -3.60 -19.65
CA MET A 5 -47.09 -3.68 -18.54
C MET A 5 -45.70 -3.58 -19.16
N ASP A 6 -45.10 -2.40 -19.02
CA ASP A 6 -43.73 -2.10 -19.41
C ASP A 6 -42.75 -2.98 -18.62
N ARG A 7 -41.98 -3.77 -19.35
CA ARG A 7 -41.03 -4.76 -18.83
C ARG A 7 -39.72 -4.06 -18.45
N GLY A 8 -39.42 -4.10 -17.16
CA GLY A 8 -38.09 -4.48 -16.66
C GLY A 8 -36.92 -3.55 -16.98
N LYS A 9 -36.73 -2.51 -16.16
CA LYS A 9 -35.38 -2.04 -15.83
C LYS A 9 -34.83 -2.91 -14.71
N LYS A 10 -33.94 -3.86 -15.05
CA LYS A 10 -33.12 -4.56 -14.05
C LYS A 10 -32.30 -3.49 -13.32
N ASN A 11 -32.56 -3.32 -12.02
CA ASN A 11 -31.80 -2.40 -11.18
C ASN A 11 -30.33 -2.86 -11.20
N LYS A 12 -29.44 -2.07 -11.80
CA LYS A 12 -28.00 -2.21 -11.58
C LYS A 12 -27.78 -2.26 -10.07
N GLU A 13 -27.05 -3.26 -9.60
CA GLU A 13 -26.58 -3.31 -8.21
C GLU A 13 -25.79 -2.02 -7.96
N LYS A 14 -26.38 -1.11 -7.20
CA LYS A 14 -25.71 0.14 -6.83
C LYS A 14 -24.76 -0.19 -5.71
N SER A 15 -23.50 0.22 -5.85
CA SER A 15 -22.54 0.13 -4.74
C SER A 15 -23.08 0.89 -3.53
N PHE A 16 -22.65 0.53 -2.32
CA PHE A 16 -22.96 1.30 -1.12
C PHE A 16 -22.59 2.78 -1.30
N LEU A 17 -21.48 3.08 -1.97
CA LEU A 17 -21.08 4.45 -2.27
C LEU A 17 -22.06 5.14 -3.23
N ASP A 18 -22.54 4.44 -4.26
CA ASP A 18 -23.56 4.97 -5.18
C ASP A 18 -24.86 5.28 -4.43
N LEU A 19 -25.24 4.42 -3.48
CA LEU A 19 -26.42 4.65 -2.64
C LEU A 19 -26.24 5.89 -1.76
N VAL A 20 -25.08 6.06 -1.13
CA VAL A 20 -24.78 7.23 -0.29
C VAL A 20 -24.75 8.51 -1.13
N VAL A 21 -24.16 8.47 -2.33
CA VAL A 21 -24.15 9.60 -3.27
C VAL A 21 -25.57 9.97 -3.70
N GLU A 22 -26.45 8.99 -3.95
CA GLU A 22 -27.85 9.26 -4.29
C GLU A 22 -28.67 9.81 -3.11
N LEU A 23 -28.35 9.40 -1.88
CA LEU A 23 -28.94 9.95 -0.67
C LEU A 23 -28.48 11.39 -0.40
N GLU A 24 -27.22 11.70 -0.70
CA GLU A 24 -26.65 13.05 -0.61
C GLU A 24 -27.29 13.97 -1.65
N LYS A 25 -27.44 13.54 -2.91
CA LYS A 25 -28.16 14.29 -3.95
C LYS A 25 -29.61 14.62 -3.59
N ARG A 26 -30.23 13.78 -2.75
CA ARG A 26 -31.60 13.99 -2.23
C ARG A 26 -31.64 14.76 -0.91
N ASN A 27 -30.49 15.26 -0.43
CA ASN A 27 -30.34 15.96 0.86
C ASN A 27 -30.85 15.13 2.06
N LEU A 28 -30.78 13.81 1.96
CA LEU A 28 -31.18 12.90 3.04
C LEU A 28 -30.01 12.54 3.96
N VAL A 29 -28.78 12.72 3.47
CA VAL A 29 -27.52 12.51 4.19
C VAL A 29 -26.59 13.67 3.87
N ALA A 30 -26.02 14.30 4.89
CA ALA A 30 -25.01 15.35 4.79
C ALA A 30 -24.05 15.25 5.99
N PRO A 31 -22.89 15.93 5.98
CA PRO A 31 -21.95 15.90 7.11
C PRO A 31 -22.56 16.31 8.45
N ASP A 32 -23.56 17.20 8.43
CA ASP A 32 -24.32 17.66 9.58
C ASP A 32 -25.66 16.91 9.77
N GLN A 33 -26.08 16.09 8.81
CA GLN A 33 -27.36 15.37 8.80
C GLN A 33 -27.15 13.86 8.60
N LEU A 34 -26.89 13.14 9.70
CA LEU A 34 -26.58 11.70 9.69
C LEU A 34 -27.64 10.83 10.38
N ASP A 35 -28.79 11.39 10.75
CA ASP A 35 -29.85 10.67 11.49
C ASP A 35 -30.46 9.50 10.71
N LEU A 36 -30.63 9.67 9.40
CA LEU A 36 -31.17 8.63 8.52
C LEU A 36 -30.21 7.43 8.44
N LEU A 37 -28.90 7.70 8.34
CA LEU A 37 -27.86 6.68 8.32
C LEU A 37 -27.75 5.98 9.68
N GLU A 38 -27.81 6.73 10.78
CA GLU A 38 -27.81 6.17 12.14
C GLU A 38 -29.01 5.24 12.38
N LYS A 39 -30.20 5.64 11.94
CA LYS A 39 -31.43 4.83 12.03
C LYS A 39 -31.35 3.58 11.16
N GLY A 40 -30.84 3.71 9.93
CA GLY A 40 -30.62 2.57 9.02
C GLY A 40 -29.67 1.53 9.62
N LEU A 41 -28.53 1.99 10.17
CA LEU A 41 -27.54 1.12 10.80
C LEU A 41 -28.06 0.44 12.07
N LYS A 42 -28.93 1.11 12.84
CA LYS A 42 -29.63 0.49 13.97
C LYS A 42 -30.57 -0.63 13.51
N ASN A 43 -31.31 -0.43 12.42
CA ASN A 43 -32.28 -1.40 11.91
C ASN A 43 -31.62 -2.68 11.38
N ILE A 44 -30.38 -2.59 10.87
CA ILE A 44 -29.59 -3.76 10.46
C ILE A 44 -28.66 -4.28 11.57
N HIS A 45 -28.88 -3.86 12.82
CA HIS A 45 -28.11 -4.28 14.01
C HIS A 45 -26.60 -4.00 13.97
N ARG A 46 -26.13 -3.04 13.14
CA ARG A 46 -24.73 -2.58 13.08
C ARG A 46 -24.46 -1.46 14.09
N LEU A 47 -24.48 -1.82 15.37
CA LEU A 47 -24.32 -0.89 16.49
C LEU A 47 -22.91 -0.28 16.59
N ASP A 48 -21.91 -0.94 16.03
CA ASP A 48 -20.53 -0.47 15.91
C ASP A 48 -20.45 0.78 15.01
N LEU A 49 -21.08 0.73 13.84
CA LEU A 49 -21.11 1.84 12.88
C LEU A 49 -21.99 2.99 13.39
N LYS A 50 -23.10 2.66 14.05
CA LYS A 50 -23.92 3.65 14.77
C LYS A 50 -23.06 4.44 15.77
N THR A 51 -22.25 3.75 16.56
CA THR A 51 -21.37 4.36 17.57
C THR A 51 -20.30 5.25 16.92
N LYS A 52 -19.75 4.86 15.75
CA LYS A 52 -18.81 5.68 14.99
C LYS A 52 -19.47 6.98 14.47
N ILE A 53 -20.69 6.90 13.96
CA ILE A 53 -21.45 8.09 13.53
C ILE A 53 -21.74 9.02 14.70
N GLN A 54 -22.12 8.47 15.85
CA GLN A 54 -22.37 9.27 17.05
C GLN A 54 -21.10 10.00 17.53
N LYS A 55 -19.94 9.33 17.50
CA LYS A 55 -18.65 9.97 17.80
C LYS A 55 -18.34 11.09 16.81
N TYR A 56 -18.60 10.86 15.53
CA TYR A 56 -18.43 11.89 14.49
C TYR A 56 -19.32 13.12 14.74
N LYS A 57 -20.61 12.94 15.05
CA LYS A 57 -21.54 14.03 15.42
C LYS A 57 -21.01 14.85 16.61
N GLN A 58 -20.52 14.16 17.65
CA GLN A 58 -19.96 14.79 18.84
C GLN A 58 -18.67 15.59 18.54
N SER A 59 -17.81 15.07 17.65
CA SER A 59 -16.61 15.79 17.22
C SER A 59 -16.91 16.99 16.32
N ALA A 60 -17.91 16.88 15.43
CA ALA A 60 -18.30 17.93 14.51
C ALA A 60 -18.95 19.12 15.24
N GLN A 61 -19.72 18.87 16.30
CA GLN A 61 -20.29 19.92 17.17
C GLN A 61 -19.24 20.67 18.00
N ARG A 62 -18.08 20.05 18.30
CA ARG A 62 -17.01 20.69 19.09
C ARG A 62 -16.09 21.58 18.24
N ALA A 63 -16.16 21.48 16.92
CA ALA A 63 -15.25 22.15 15.97
C ALA A 63 -16.00 23.08 14.99
N GLY A 64 -16.91 23.90 15.50
CA GLY A 64 -17.63 24.89 14.69
C GLY A 64 -16.78 26.07 14.23
N THR A 65 -15.66 25.89 13.51
CA THR A 65 -15.04 26.95 12.66
C THR A 65 -13.91 26.54 11.71
N SER A 66 -13.33 25.32 11.76
CA SER A 66 -12.04 25.08 11.07
C SER A 66 -12.14 24.41 9.67
N TYR A 67 -13.21 23.66 9.39
CA TYR A 67 -13.26 22.81 8.19
C TYR A 67 -13.50 23.52 6.85
N LYS A 68 -13.94 24.79 6.84
CA LYS A 68 -14.15 25.55 5.60
C LYS A 68 -12.85 26.04 4.95
N ASN A 69 -11.77 26.22 5.71
CA ASN A 69 -10.51 26.78 5.18
C ASN A 69 -9.59 25.71 4.55
N VAL A 70 -9.65 24.46 5.01
CA VAL A 70 -8.78 23.39 4.50
C VAL A 70 -9.26 22.88 3.14
N LEU A 71 -10.57 22.79 2.92
CA LEU A 71 -11.13 22.32 1.65
C LEU A 71 -11.01 23.38 0.53
N GLN A 72 -11.05 24.67 0.88
CA GLN A 72 -10.93 25.76 -0.10
C GLN A 72 -9.48 25.99 -0.58
N ALA A 73 -8.48 25.60 0.21
CA ALA A 73 -7.07 25.62 -0.18
C ALA A 73 -6.71 24.45 -1.11
N ALA A 74 -7.31 23.27 -0.93
CA ALA A 74 -7.06 22.10 -1.77
C ALA A 74 -7.65 22.24 -3.18
N ILE A 75 -8.80 22.91 -3.32
CA ILE A 75 -9.49 23.05 -4.62
C ILE A 75 -8.87 24.14 -5.51
N LYS A 76 -8.16 25.12 -4.93
CA LYS A 76 -7.57 26.24 -5.70
C LYS A 76 -6.23 25.90 -6.37
N ASN A 77 -5.59 24.80 -5.98
CA ASN A 77 -4.31 24.37 -6.54
C ASN A 77 -4.45 23.42 -7.76
N SER A 78 -5.68 23.10 -8.17
CA SER A 78 -5.96 22.15 -9.28
C SER A 78 -6.35 22.81 -10.61
N PHE A 79 -6.41 24.15 -10.71
CA PHE A 79 -6.73 24.81 -11.97
C PHE A 79 -5.80 25.99 -12.21
N LYS A 80 -4.70 25.75 -12.95
CA LYS A 80 -4.06 26.74 -13.83
C LYS A 80 -3.26 26.00 -14.91
N ASP A 81 -3.84 25.99 -16.11
CA ASP A 81 -3.17 25.64 -17.35
C ASP A 81 -2.10 26.69 -17.74
N PRO A 82 -1.14 26.33 -18.62
CA PRO A 82 0.09 27.05 -18.85
C PRO A 82 -0.03 28.09 -19.97
N SER A 83 0.58 29.27 -19.80
CA SER A 83 0.99 30.08 -20.95
C SER A 83 2.18 31.00 -20.63
N ASN A 84 3.10 31.02 -21.61
CA ASN A 84 4.09 32.05 -21.93
C ASN A 84 5.43 32.11 -21.16
N ASN A 85 6.40 31.37 -21.71
CA ASN A 85 7.74 31.78 -22.18
C ASN A 85 8.34 33.13 -21.72
N PHE A 86 9.61 33.09 -21.29
CA PHE A 86 10.83 33.66 -21.95
C PHE A 86 11.97 33.68 -20.89
N ARG A 87 13.05 32.89 -21.06
CA ARG A 87 14.43 33.32 -21.45
C ARG A 87 14.98 34.47 -20.56
N LEU A 88 16.14 34.38 -19.91
CA LEU A 88 17.46 34.09 -20.47
C LEU A 88 18.54 33.84 -19.39
N HIS A 89 19.60 33.20 -19.86
CA HIS A 89 20.89 32.79 -19.31
C HIS A 89 21.73 33.75 -18.42
N ASN A 90 22.50 33.08 -17.53
CA ASN A 90 23.93 33.19 -17.17
C ASN A 90 24.65 34.54 -17.12
N GLY A 91 25.40 34.76 -16.02
CA GLY A 91 26.52 35.69 -15.97
C GLY A 91 27.40 35.60 -14.72
N ARG A 92 28.42 34.74 -14.80
CA ARG A 92 29.71 34.68 -14.06
C ARG A 92 30.29 36.06 -13.66
N SER A 93 30.86 36.21 -12.45
CA SER A 93 32.28 36.63 -12.18
C SER A 93 32.53 37.41 -10.86
N LYS A 94 33.51 36.90 -10.10
CA LYS A 94 34.67 37.56 -9.45
C LYS A 94 34.58 38.27 -8.08
N GLU A 95 35.58 37.89 -7.27
CA GLU A 95 36.08 38.40 -6.00
C GLU A 95 36.54 39.87 -6.04
N GLN A 96 36.54 40.57 -4.89
CA GLN A 96 37.78 41.10 -4.27
C GLN A 96 37.57 41.72 -2.86
N ARG A 97 38.69 41.68 -2.12
CA ARG A 97 39.00 41.98 -0.70
C ARG A 97 39.04 43.46 -0.29
N LEU A 98 39.25 43.65 1.03
CA LEU A 98 39.90 44.76 1.80
C LEU A 98 38.91 45.76 2.44
N LYS A 99 39.07 46.32 3.66
CA LYS A 99 39.98 46.15 4.84
C LYS A 99 39.48 47.11 5.98
N GLU A 100 39.87 46.83 7.23
CA GLU A 100 40.17 47.76 8.39
C GLU A 100 39.11 48.77 8.90
N GLN A 101 38.52 48.57 10.10
CA GLN A 101 38.93 48.99 11.47
C GLN A 101 38.59 50.47 11.85
N LEU A 102 37.74 50.69 12.87
CA LEU A 102 38.03 51.39 14.17
C LEU A 102 36.75 51.66 15.01
N GLY A 103 36.83 51.57 16.35
CA GLY A 103 36.12 52.50 17.26
C GLY A 103 35.08 51.98 18.27
N THR A 104 35.56 51.55 19.45
CA THR A 104 35.09 51.84 20.84
C THR A 104 33.59 51.81 21.24
N GLN A 105 33.24 50.80 22.04
CA GLN A 105 32.49 50.77 23.31
C GLN A 105 31.41 51.84 23.62
N GLN A 106 30.17 51.39 23.85
CA GLN A 106 29.33 51.75 25.02
C GLN A 106 28.05 50.88 25.08
N GLU A 107 27.84 50.16 26.19
CA GLU A 107 26.53 49.58 26.56
C GLU A 107 25.58 50.68 27.11
N PRO A 108 24.27 50.50 26.93
CA PRO A 108 23.43 50.25 28.11
C PRO A 108 22.28 49.23 27.90
N VAL A 109 22.30 48.18 28.71
CA VAL A 109 21.22 47.60 29.55
C VAL A 109 19.73 47.78 29.12
N LYS A 110 19.12 46.59 28.88
CA LYS A 110 17.70 46.15 29.10
C LYS A 110 16.58 46.89 28.36
N THR A 111 15.94 46.20 27.40
CA THR A 111 14.80 45.28 27.62
C THR A 111 14.28 44.83 26.27
N SER A 112 14.35 43.54 25.94
CA SER A 112 13.48 42.98 24.91
C SER A 112 13.05 41.56 25.29
N ILE A 113 11.75 41.39 25.20
CA ILE A 113 10.93 40.22 25.50
C ILE A 113 11.54 38.97 24.85
N GLN A 114 11.68 37.90 25.64
CA GLN A 114 11.89 36.56 25.10
C GLN A 114 10.65 36.23 24.26
N GLU A 115 10.77 36.35 22.93
CA GLU A 115 9.88 35.61 22.05
C GLU A 115 10.10 34.14 22.37
N SER A 116 9.07 33.53 22.98
CA SER A 116 8.93 32.09 23.05
C SER A 116 9.29 31.51 21.70
N GLU A 117 10.30 30.63 21.68
CA GLU A 117 10.56 29.75 20.56
C GLU A 117 9.21 29.22 20.07
N ALA A 118 8.82 29.68 18.89
CA ALA A 118 7.77 29.07 18.12
C ALA A 118 8.15 27.58 18.07
N PHE A 119 7.30 26.74 18.65
CA PHE A 119 7.36 25.30 18.49
C PHE A 119 7.30 25.02 17.00
N LEU A 120 8.47 24.98 16.34
CA LEU A 120 8.64 24.29 15.09
C LEU A 120 8.16 22.87 15.37
N PRO A 121 7.24 22.30 14.57
CA PRO A 121 7.00 20.87 14.64
C PRO A 121 8.35 20.22 14.40
N GLN A 122 8.96 19.66 15.45
CA GLN A 122 10.12 18.81 15.30
C GLN A 122 9.68 17.73 14.31
N SER A 123 10.27 17.74 13.12
CA SER A 123 10.07 16.68 12.14
C SER A 123 10.38 15.39 12.88
N MET A 124 9.36 14.56 13.08
CA MET A 124 9.55 13.21 13.60
C MET A 124 10.68 12.57 12.79
N PRO A 125 11.68 11.92 13.41
CA PRO A 125 12.68 11.20 12.67
C PRO A 125 11.94 10.25 11.73
N GLU A 126 12.16 10.41 10.42
CA GLU A 126 11.55 9.54 9.44
C GLU A 126 12.13 8.14 9.67
N GLU A 127 11.35 7.27 10.30
CA GLU A 127 11.79 5.94 10.69
C GLU A 127 11.94 5.10 9.43
N ARG A 128 13.19 4.88 9.01
CA ARG A 128 13.54 4.13 7.80
C ARG A 128 14.05 2.74 8.17
N TYR A 129 13.59 1.73 7.44
CA TYR A 129 14.17 0.39 7.56
C TYR A 129 15.67 0.43 7.30
N LYS A 130 16.43 -0.27 8.14
CA LYS A 130 17.85 -0.53 7.90
C LYS A 130 17.97 -1.37 6.62
N MET A 131 18.78 -0.93 5.66
CA MET A 131 19.01 -1.59 4.36
C MET A 131 20.50 -1.50 3.98
N LYS A 132 21.37 -2.16 4.76
CA LYS A 132 22.84 -2.05 4.69
C LYS A 132 23.57 -3.40 4.54
N SER A 133 22.91 -4.52 4.82
CA SER A 133 23.50 -5.85 4.70
C SER A 133 23.95 -6.14 3.26
N LYS A 134 24.89 -7.08 3.12
CA LYS A 134 25.40 -7.53 1.81
C LYS A 134 25.41 -9.07 1.79
N PRO A 135 24.48 -9.73 1.09
CA PRO A 135 23.35 -9.15 0.33
C PRO A 135 22.33 -8.41 1.22
N LEU A 136 21.48 -7.57 0.62
CA LEU A 136 20.35 -6.93 1.31
C LEU A 136 19.38 -7.97 1.89
N GLY A 137 19.26 -9.09 1.20
CA GLY A 137 18.34 -10.17 1.52
C GLY A 137 18.34 -11.26 0.48
N ILE A 138 17.50 -12.25 0.73
CA ILE A 138 17.12 -13.26 -0.27
C ILE A 138 15.99 -12.69 -1.12
N CYS A 139 16.11 -12.85 -2.44
CA CYS A 139 15.04 -12.65 -3.40
C CYS A 139 14.64 -14.01 -3.97
N LEU A 140 13.49 -14.52 -3.55
CA LEU A 140 12.92 -15.77 -4.06
C LEU A 140 12.04 -15.47 -5.28
N ILE A 141 12.36 -16.03 -6.43
CA ILE A 141 11.56 -15.94 -7.65
C ILE A 141 10.95 -17.31 -7.93
N ILE A 142 9.64 -17.41 -7.83
CA ILE A 142 8.86 -18.59 -8.21
C ILE A 142 8.10 -18.23 -9.49
N ASP A 143 8.52 -18.81 -10.62
CA ASP A 143 7.92 -18.56 -11.92
C ASP A 143 7.36 -19.87 -12.48
N CYS A 144 6.05 -20.03 -12.34
CA CYS A 144 5.32 -21.20 -12.82
C CYS A 144 5.01 -21.14 -14.32
N ILE A 145 5.32 -20.02 -14.99
CA ILE A 145 5.05 -19.80 -16.41
C ILE A 145 6.33 -19.93 -17.25
N GLY A 146 7.45 -19.40 -16.75
CA GLY A 146 8.78 -19.50 -17.35
C GLY A 146 9.24 -18.28 -18.16
N ASN A 147 8.51 -17.16 -18.13
CA ASN A 147 8.75 -16.02 -19.01
C ASN A 147 9.51 -14.85 -18.38
N GLU A 148 9.55 -14.75 -17.05
CA GLU A 148 9.90 -13.51 -16.34
C GLU A 148 11.27 -13.55 -15.65
N THR A 149 11.88 -14.72 -15.69
CA THR A 149 12.86 -15.13 -14.70
C THR A 149 14.21 -14.40 -14.84
N GLU A 150 14.65 -14.06 -16.04
CA GLU A 150 15.94 -13.36 -16.24
C GLU A 150 15.86 -11.88 -15.91
N LEU A 151 14.83 -11.18 -16.38
CA LEU A 151 14.64 -9.75 -16.15
C LEU A 151 14.64 -9.41 -14.65
N LEU A 152 13.83 -10.14 -13.89
CA LEU A 152 13.69 -9.98 -12.45
C LEU A 152 14.97 -10.34 -11.70
N ARG A 153 15.64 -11.43 -12.10
CA ARG A 153 16.92 -11.82 -11.50
C ARG A 153 17.94 -10.72 -11.63
N ASP A 154 18.12 -10.22 -12.83
CA ASP A 154 19.12 -9.20 -13.08
C ASP A 154 18.77 -7.92 -12.31
N THR A 155 17.48 -7.62 -12.12
CA THR A 155 17.03 -6.47 -11.34
C THR A 155 17.38 -6.63 -9.88
N PHE A 156 16.95 -7.70 -9.24
CA PHE A 156 17.19 -7.91 -7.81
C PHE A 156 18.67 -8.19 -7.51
N THR A 157 19.40 -8.82 -8.42
CA THR A 157 20.87 -8.93 -8.34
C THR A 157 21.52 -7.55 -8.35
N SER A 158 21.09 -6.65 -9.26
CA SER A 158 21.61 -5.27 -9.34
C SER A 158 21.27 -4.40 -8.11
N LEU A 159 20.18 -4.74 -7.41
CA LEU A 159 19.79 -4.15 -6.15
C LEU A 159 20.60 -4.70 -4.96
N GLY A 160 21.34 -5.80 -5.14
CA GLY A 160 22.19 -6.40 -4.11
C GLY A 160 21.51 -7.52 -3.32
N TYR A 161 20.50 -8.19 -3.88
CA TYR A 161 19.90 -9.39 -3.30
C TYR A 161 20.58 -10.66 -3.79
N GLU A 162 20.53 -11.70 -2.96
CA GLU A 162 20.83 -13.08 -3.37
C GLU A 162 19.58 -13.68 -4.01
N VAL A 163 19.60 -13.90 -5.33
CA VAL A 163 18.44 -14.37 -6.07
C VAL A 163 18.42 -15.90 -6.15
N GLN A 164 17.33 -16.49 -5.66
CA GLN A 164 17.03 -17.92 -5.80
C GLN A 164 15.82 -18.09 -6.73
N LYS A 165 15.95 -18.93 -7.75
CA LYS A 165 14.90 -19.16 -8.75
C LYS A 165 14.32 -20.55 -8.61
N SER A 166 13.02 -20.67 -8.83
CA SER A 166 12.35 -21.96 -8.97
C SER A 166 11.31 -21.87 -10.07
N LEU A 167 11.45 -22.73 -11.07
CA LEU A 167 10.64 -22.73 -12.28
C LEU A 167 9.69 -23.91 -12.29
N HIS A 168 8.51 -23.72 -12.89
CA HIS A 168 7.57 -24.81 -13.18
C HIS A 168 7.23 -25.67 -11.96
N LEU A 169 7.13 -25.05 -10.77
CA LEU A 169 6.83 -25.78 -9.55
C LEU A 169 5.35 -26.17 -9.49
N THR A 170 5.09 -27.38 -8.97
CA THR A 170 3.76 -27.81 -8.52
C THR A 170 3.34 -27.01 -7.28
N MET A 171 2.06 -27.08 -6.90
CA MET A 171 1.58 -26.40 -5.68
C MET A 171 2.35 -26.87 -4.43
N ASP A 172 2.59 -28.17 -4.30
CA ASP A 172 3.39 -28.73 -3.21
C ASP A 172 4.85 -28.28 -3.31
N GLY A 173 5.39 -28.17 -4.52
CA GLY A 173 6.72 -27.61 -4.74
C GLY A 173 6.84 -26.16 -4.27
N ILE A 174 5.84 -25.32 -4.58
CA ILE A 174 5.75 -23.93 -4.11
C ILE A 174 5.74 -23.92 -2.58
N LEU A 175 4.88 -24.73 -1.95
CA LEU A 175 4.77 -24.81 -0.50
C LEU A 175 6.10 -25.20 0.16
N GLN A 176 6.75 -26.24 -0.36
CA GLN A 176 8.04 -26.72 0.14
C GLN A 176 9.15 -25.68 0.01
N VAL A 177 9.21 -24.96 -1.12
CA VAL A 177 10.22 -23.91 -1.34
C VAL A 177 9.96 -22.72 -0.42
N LEU A 178 8.72 -22.26 -0.28
CA LEU A 178 8.35 -21.18 0.63
C LEU A 178 8.68 -21.53 2.08
N GLN A 179 8.33 -22.74 2.54
CA GLN A 179 8.65 -23.20 3.90
C GLN A 179 10.16 -23.27 4.13
N ARG A 180 10.90 -23.86 3.17
CA ARG A 180 12.36 -23.96 3.26
C ARG A 180 12.99 -22.57 3.39
N VAL A 181 12.58 -21.63 2.54
CA VAL A 181 13.12 -20.26 2.54
C VAL A 181 12.70 -19.51 3.80
N ALA A 182 11.46 -19.64 4.28
CA ALA A 182 11.02 -19.02 5.53
C ALA A 182 11.86 -19.47 6.75
N CYS A 183 12.36 -20.71 6.75
CA CYS A 183 13.18 -21.25 7.84
C CYS A 183 14.70 -21.01 7.68
N MET A 184 15.15 -20.29 6.66
CA MET A 184 16.57 -20.04 6.42
C MET A 184 17.18 -19.18 7.53
N PRO A 185 18.23 -19.65 8.25
CA PRO A 185 18.89 -18.86 9.29
C PRO A 185 19.61 -17.62 8.74
N GLN A 186 19.97 -17.61 7.46
CA GLN A 186 20.63 -16.48 6.79
C GLN A 186 19.82 -15.18 6.88
N HIS A 187 18.49 -15.28 7.02
CA HIS A 187 17.63 -14.12 7.26
C HIS A 187 18.03 -13.32 8.49
N GLN A 188 18.72 -13.93 9.47
CA GLN A 188 19.23 -13.23 10.64
C GLN A 188 20.21 -12.11 10.29
N ASP A 189 21.10 -12.37 9.33
CA ASP A 189 22.18 -11.46 8.93
C ASP A 189 21.76 -10.46 7.84
N TYR A 190 20.62 -10.71 7.20
CA TYR A 190 20.08 -9.87 6.15
C TYR A 190 19.09 -8.83 6.69
N ASP A 191 18.88 -7.78 5.92
CA ASP A 191 18.03 -6.65 6.32
C ASP A 191 16.61 -6.72 5.73
N SER A 192 16.38 -7.49 4.66
CA SER A 192 15.07 -7.62 4.03
C SER A 192 14.83 -9.00 3.39
N PHE A 193 13.59 -9.24 2.96
CA PHE A 193 13.21 -10.39 2.13
C PHE A 193 12.30 -9.96 0.98
N VAL A 194 12.53 -10.52 -0.20
CA VAL A 194 11.68 -10.31 -1.38
C VAL A 194 11.21 -11.65 -1.92
N CYS A 195 9.93 -11.74 -2.27
CA CYS A 195 9.36 -12.86 -3.02
C CYS A 195 8.67 -12.32 -4.27
N VAL A 196 9.01 -12.89 -5.42
CA VAL A 196 8.28 -12.67 -6.68
C VAL A 196 7.61 -13.98 -7.06
N LEU A 197 6.29 -13.94 -7.28
CA LEU A 197 5.48 -15.11 -7.57
C LEU A 197 4.68 -14.89 -8.85
N VAL A 198 4.92 -15.72 -9.85
CA VAL A 198 4.25 -15.66 -11.15
C VAL A 198 3.50 -16.97 -11.35
N SER A 199 2.17 -16.89 -11.44
CA SER A 199 1.30 -18.08 -11.48
C SER A 199 0.06 -17.90 -12.35
N ARG A 200 -0.59 -19.01 -12.71
CA ARG A 200 -1.88 -19.03 -13.41
C ARG A 200 -3.03 -19.34 -12.43
N ARG A 201 -4.22 -18.79 -12.70
CA ARG A 201 -5.58 -18.96 -12.14
C ARG A 201 -5.90 -18.52 -10.69
N GLY A 202 -7.20 -18.20 -10.49
CA GLY A 202 -7.98 -18.03 -9.23
C GLY A 202 -7.77 -16.77 -8.37
N SER A 203 -8.89 -16.16 -7.92
CA SER A 203 -8.91 -15.00 -7.02
C SER A 203 -8.26 -15.33 -5.66
N GLN A 204 -7.22 -14.57 -5.28
CA GLN A 204 -6.48 -14.75 -4.02
C GLN A 204 -5.79 -16.12 -3.82
N THR A 205 -5.61 -16.90 -4.89
CA THR A 205 -4.94 -18.22 -4.86
C THR A 205 -3.84 -18.31 -5.92
N VAL A 206 -2.82 -19.10 -5.65
CA VAL A 206 -1.71 -19.39 -6.56
C VAL A 206 -1.79 -20.86 -6.94
N TYR A 207 -1.74 -21.14 -8.24
CA TYR A 207 -1.62 -22.51 -8.73
C TYR A 207 -0.20 -22.69 -9.24
N GLY A 208 0.41 -23.82 -8.89
CA GLY A 208 1.64 -24.25 -9.54
C GLY A 208 1.35 -24.68 -10.98
N VAL A 209 2.15 -25.62 -11.48
CA VAL A 209 1.87 -26.25 -12.79
C VAL A 209 0.67 -27.20 -12.76
N ASP A 210 0.23 -27.63 -11.58
CA ASP A 210 -0.86 -28.60 -11.41
C ASP A 210 -2.23 -27.93 -11.40
N GLN A 211 -3.14 -28.45 -12.23
CA GLN A 211 -4.50 -27.94 -12.41
C GLN A 211 -5.55 -28.64 -11.51
N THR A 212 -5.11 -29.51 -10.61
CA THR A 212 -5.97 -30.50 -9.91
C THR A 212 -6.38 -30.11 -8.49
N HIS A 213 -5.85 -29.02 -7.93
CA HIS A 213 -6.06 -28.62 -6.54
C HIS A 213 -6.74 -27.25 -6.42
N PRO A 214 -7.41 -26.94 -5.30
CA PRO A 214 -8.17 -25.68 -5.09
C PRO A 214 -7.30 -24.40 -4.99
N GLY A 215 -6.04 -24.46 -5.45
CA GLY A 215 -5.06 -23.37 -5.35
C GLY A 215 -4.50 -23.20 -3.94
N LEU A 216 -3.35 -22.55 -3.83
CA LEU A 216 -2.73 -22.15 -2.57
C LEU A 216 -3.17 -20.72 -2.23
N PRO A 217 -3.99 -20.49 -1.17
CA PRO A 217 -4.39 -19.15 -0.78
C PRO A 217 -3.20 -18.26 -0.43
N LEU A 218 -3.22 -17.02 -0.92
CA LEU A 218 -2.17 -16.02 -0.66
C LEU A 218 -1.96 -15.76 0.84
N HIS A 219 -3.02 -15.85 1.65
CA HIS A 219 -2.91 -15.70 3.11
C HIS A 219 -2.06 -16.82 3.76
N HIS A 220 -2.03 -18.03 3.20
CA HIS A 220 -1.16 -19.11 3.69
C HIS A 220 0.30 -18.79 3.40
N ILE A 221 0.61 -18.23 2.23
CA ILE A 221 1.96 -17.74 1.90
C ILE A 221 2.36 -16.66 2.91
N ARG A 222 1.51 -15.65 3.12
CA ARG A 222 1.78 -14.58 4.11
C ARG A 222 2.04 -15.13 5.50
N ARG A 223 1.25 -16.12 5.94
CA ARG A 223 1.37 -16.76 7.26
C ARG A 223 2.76 -17.36 7.50
N MET A 224 3.36 -18.01 6.50
CA MET A 224 4.69 -18.63 6.64
C MET A 224 5.80 -17.65 7.02
N PHE A 225 5.64 -16.36 6.69
CA PHE A 225 6.60 -15.31 6.97
C PHE A 225 6.20 -14.42 8.15
N MET A 226 5.14 -14.78 8.88
CA MET A 226 4.75 -14.09 10.12
C MET A 226 5.75 -14.38 11.24
N LYS A 227 5.77 -13.51 12.25
CA LYS A 227 6.72 -13.54 13.38
C LYS A 227 6.88 -14.90 14.06
N ASP A 228 5.81 -15.66 14.19
CA ASP A 228 5.75 -16.96 14.85
C ASP A 228 6.42 -18.08 14.04
N LEU A 229 6.32 -18.00 12.71
CA LEU A 229 6.87 -19.02 11.79
C LEU A 229 8.21 -18.62 11.19
N CYS A 230 8.50 -17.32 11.09
CA CYS A 230 9.74 -16.77 10.54
C CYS A 230 10.33 -15.71 11.49
N PRO A 231 10.91 -16.11 12.63
CA PRO A 231 11.41 -15.19 13.65
C PRO A 231 12.60 -14.33 13.17
N TYR A 232 13.38 -14.82 12.20
CA TYR A 232 14.55 -14.11 11.68
C TYR A 232 14.21 -12.86 10.84
N LEU A 233 12.96 -12.71 10.40
CA LEU A 233 12.46 -11.57 9.61
C LEU A 233 11.57 -10.59 10.41
N VAL A 234 11.56 -10.70 11.74
CA VAL A 234 10.79 -9.78 12.60
C VAL A 234 11.41 -8.38 12.55
N GLY A 235 10.59 -7.35 12.30
CA GLY A 235 11.06 -5.96 12.17
C GLY A 235 11.78 -5.66 10.85
N LYS A 236 11.82 -6.62 9.92
CA LYS A 236 12.45 -6.50 8.60
C LYS A 236 11.38 -6.48 7.51
N PRO A 237 11.53 -5.66 6.45
CA PRO A 237 10.56 -5.57 5.37
C PRO A 237 10.50 -6.89 4.57
N LYS A 238 9.28 -7.41 4.44
CA LYS A 238 8.91 -8.62 3.70
C LYS A 238 8.07 -8.20 2.49
N VAL A 239 8.68 -8.18 1.32
CA VAL A 239 8.10 -7.61 0.10
C VAL A 239 7.65 -8.72 -0.84
N PHE A 240 6.38 -8.73 -1.23
CA PHE A 240 5.80 -9.70 -2.15
C PHE A 240 5.28 -9.01 -3.40
N PHE A 241 5.77 -9.42 -4.56
CA PHE A 241 5.27 -9.03 -5.88
C PHE A 241 4.65 -10.26 -6.54
N ILE A 242 3.35 -10.19 -6.84
CA ILE A 242 2.60 -11.35 -7.32
C ILE A 242 1.96 -10.97 -8.66
N GLN A 243 2.29 -11.72 -9.70
CA GLN A 243 1.61 -11.69 -10.98
C GLN A 243 0.72 -12.92 -11.09
N ASN A 244 -0.59 -12.72 -11.17
CA ASN A 244 -1.55 -13.81 -11.37
C ASN A 244 -2.26 -13.66 -12.72
N TYR A 245 -2.37 -14.74 -13.48
CA TYR A 245 -3.08 -14.77 -14.75
C TYR A 245 -4.40 -15.52 -14.59
N MET A 246 -5.52 -14.81 -14.55
CA MET A 246 -6.85 -15.39 -14.33
C MET A 246 -7.49 -15.83 -15.63
N VAL A 247 -8.26 -16.92 -15.59
CA VAL A 247 -9.18 -17.23 -16.69
C VAL A 247 -10.49 -16.51 -16.41
N SER A 248 -10.93 -15.66 -17.34
CA SER A 248 -12.27 -15.08 -17.29
C SER A 248 -13.30 -16.17 -17.55
N GLU A 249 -13.68 -16.91 -16.50
CA GLU A 249 -14.87 -17.77 -16.57
C GLU A 249 -16.11 -16.88 -16.48
N GLY A 250 -16.90 -16.90 -17.56
CA GLY A 250 -18.20 -16.25 -17.58
C GLY A 250 -19.09 -16.81 -16.47
N GLN A 251 -19.32 -15.97 -15.46
CA GLN A 251 -20.25 -16.14 -14.34
C GLN A 251 -19.86 -17.08 -13.18
N LEU A 252 -19.91 -16.46 -12.00
CA LEU A 252 -20.36 -17.01 -10.71
C LEU A 252 -19.38 -17.89 -9.93
N GLU A 253 -18.33 -17.25 -9.43
CA GLU A 253 -17.71 -17.66 -8.16
C GLU A 253 -17.90 -16.51 -7.16
N ASP A 254 -18.99 -16.64 -6.38
CA ASP A 254 -19.25 -15.86 -5.18
C ASP A 254 -18.18 -16.21 -4.13
N SER A 255 -17.08 -15.46 -4.14
CA SER A 255 -16.13 -15.45 -3.02
C SER A 255 -16.07 -14.05 -2.45
N SER A 256 -17.23 -13.61 -1.94
CA SER A 256 -17.30 -12.57 -0.94
C SER A 256 -16.65 -13.12 0.35
N LEU A 257 -15.33 -12.99 0.44
CA LEU A 257 -14.58 -13.31 1.66
C LEU A 257 -14.93 -12.25 2.72
N LEU A 258 -16.02 -12.50 3.45
CA LEU A 258 -16.33 -11.80 4.67
C LEU A 258 -15.24 -12.13 5.69
N GLU A 259 -14.41 -11.15 6.04
CA GLU A 259 -13.61 -11.20 7.26
C GLU A 259 -14.57 -11.34 8.45
N VAL A 260 -14.61 -12.54 9.03
CA VAL A 260 -15.31 -12.81 10.29
C VAL A 260 -14.31 -12.54 11.40
N ASP A 261 -14.54 -11.46 12.16
CA ASP A 261 -13.84 -11.20 13.41
C ASP A 261 -13.96 -12.42 14.35
N GLY A 262 -12.81 -12.96 14.75
CA GLY A 262 -12.74 -14.09 15.68
C GLY A 262 -13.43 -13.80 17.02
N PRO A 263 -13.85 -14.84 17.76
CA PRO A 263 -14.67 -14.65 18.95
C PRO A 263 -13.90 -13.92 20.04
N ALA A 264 -14.55 -12.92 20.64
CA ALA A 264 -14.07 -12.17 21.79
C ALA A 264 -13.93 -13.10 23.00
N MET A 265 -12.70 -13.53 23.30
CA MET A 265 -12.39 -14.23 24.54
C MET A 265 -12.39 -13.19 25.68
N LYS A 266 -13.42 -13.23 26.52
CA LYS A 266 -13.43 -12.55 27.81
C LYS A 266 -12.53 -13.34 28.75
N ASN A 267 -11.46 -12.73 29.26
CA ASN A 267 -11.08 -12.89 30.65
C ASN A 267 -10.17 -11.75 31.09
N VAL A 268 -10.67 -11.04 32.11
CA VAL A 268 -9.96 -10.05 32.90
C VAL A 268 -9.16 -10.81 33.94
N GLU A 269 -7.85 -10.58 34.03
CA GLU A 269 -7.23 -10.50 35.34
C GLU A 269 -6.03 -9.54 35.30
N SER A 270 -6.15 -8.49 36.11
CA SER A 270 -5.20 -7.42 36.28
C SER A 270 -4.04 -7.85 37.19
N LYS A 271 -2.81 -7.88 36.68
CA LYS A 271 -1.61 -7.66 37.51
C LYS A 271 -0.61 -6.77 36.78
N SER A 272 -0.27 -5.69 37.45
CA SER A 272 0.73 -4.69 37.10
C SER A 272 2.11 -5.32 36.92
N GLN A 273 2.76 -5.14 35.76
CA GLN A 273 4.22 -5.08 35.69
C GLN A 273 4.74 -4.59 34.32
N GLN A 274 5.62 -3.58 34.40
CA GLN A 274 6.74 -3.25 33.51
C GLN A 274 6.41 -2.60 32.15
N ARG A 275 6.64 -1.29 32.11
CA ARG A 275 6.88 -0.48 30.92
C ARG A 275 8.12 -1.03 30.21
N GLY A 276 7.95 -1.72 29.08
CA GLY A 276 9.06 -2.05 28.17
C GLY A 276 8.93 -3.40 27.47
N LEU A 277 8.35 -3.41 26.27
CA LEU A 277 8.80 -4.17 25.09
C LEU A 277 7.83 -3.79 23.94
N CYS A 278 8.25 -2.92 23.03
CA CYS A 278 7.54 -2.71 21.76
C CYS A 278 7.60 -4.01 20.97
N THR A 279 6.63 -4.88 21.19
CA THR A 279 6.57 -6.17 20.54
C THR A 279 5.96 -5.95 19.15
N VAL A 280 6.79 -6.01 18.10
CA VAL A 280 6.34 -5.93 16.70
C VAL A 280 5.19 -6.93 16.49
N HIS A 281 4.07 -6.45 15.92
CA HIS A 281 2.89 -7.25 15.65
C HIS A 281 3.22 -8.39 14.66
N ARG A 282 2.57 -9.55 14.80
CA ARG A 282 2.92 -10.76 14.04
C ARG A 282 2.84 -10.59 12.51
N GLU A 283 1.97 -9.69 12.06
CA GLU A 283 1.66 -9.39 10.65
C GLU A 283 2.30 -8.09 10.14
N ALA A 284 3.19 -7.47 10.93
CA ALA A 284 3.86 -6.23 10.57
C ALA A 284 4.95 -6.42 9.51
N ASP A 285 5.35 -5.30 8.92
CA ASP A 285 6.46 -5.18 7.97
C ASP A 285 6.25 -5.97 6.67
N PHE A 286 5.01 -6.20 6.26
CA PHE A 286 4.66 -6.77 4.95
C PHE A 286 4.33 -5.67 3.93
N PHE A 287 4.88 -5.81 2.73
CA PHE A 287 4.41 -5.10 1.53
C PHE A 287 3.88 -6.13 0.54
N TRP A 288 2.64 -5.97 0.08
CA TRP A 288 1.95 -6.93 -0.77
C TRP A 288 1.44 -6.25 -2.03
N SER A 289 2.01 -6.59 -3.17
CA SER A 289 1.61 -6.09 -4.47
C SER A 289 1.10 -7.26 -5.31
N LEU A 290 -0.18 -7.22 -5.67
CA LEU A 290 -0.84 -8.23 -6.48
C LEU A 290 -1.33 -7.58 -7.79
N CYS A 291 -0.75 -8.00 -8.90
CA CYS A 291 -1.24 -7.70 -10.25
C CYS A 291 -1.98 -8.92 -10.80
N THR A 292 -3.11 -8.66 -11.45
CA THR A 292 -3.96 -9.70 -12.03
C THR A 292 -4.24 -9.37 -13.48
N ALA A 293 -3.96 -10.30 -14.38
CA ALA A 293 -4.14 -10.14 -15.82
C ALA A 293 -4.93 -11.32 -16.40
N ASP A 294 -5.49 -11.18 -17.60
CA ASP A 294 -6.21 -12.28 -18.25
C ASP A 294 -5.22 -13.33 -18.80
N VAL A 295 -5.59 -14.61 -18.72
CA VAL A 295 -4.82 -15.73 -19.27
C VAL A 295 -4.61 -15.59 -20.78
N SER A 296 -5.52 -14.93 -21.50
CA SER A 296 -5.44 -14.74 -22.95
C SER A 296 -4.11 -14.11 -23.38
N LEU A 297 -3.55 -13.23 -22.54
CA LEU A 297 -2.25 -12.60 -22.78
C LEU A 297 -1.11 -13.62 -22.88
N LEU A 298 -1.20 -14.73 -22.16
CA LEU A 298 -0.24 -15.84 -22.24
C LEU A 298 -0.43 -16.68 -23.52
N GLU A 299 -1.66 -16.81 -24.00
CA GLU A 299 -1.97 -17.58 -25.21
C GLU A 299 -1.57 -16.82 -26.47
N GLU A 300 -1.79 -15.51 -26.49
CA GLU A 300 -1.44 -14.62 -27.60
C GLU A 300 0.07 -14.37 -27.70
N SER A 301 0.79 -14.46 -26.57
CA SER A 301 2.18 -14.06 -26.49
C SER A 301 2.94 -14.86 -25.45
N CYS A 302 3.01 -16.19 -25.65
CA CYS A 302 3.66 -17.13 -24.72
C CYS A 302 5.14 -16.81 -24.40
N SER A 303 5.75 -15.81 -25.07
CA SER A 303 7.10 -15.31 -24.83
C SER A 303 7.20 -13.85 -24.40
N SER A 304 6.08 -13.09 -24.33
CA SER A 304 6.14 -11.69 -23.94
C SER A 304 6.07 -11.55 -22.41
N PRO A 305 6.95 -10.75 -21.79
CA PRO A 305 6.93 -10.60 -20.35
C PRO A 305 5.76 -9.71 -19.88
N SER A 306 5.28 -9.91 -18.65
CA SER A 306 4.25 -9.08 -18.00
C SER A 306 4.66 -7.61 -18.00
N LEU A 307 3.79 -6.73 -18.50
CA LEU A 307 3.97 -5.28 -18.45
C LEU A 307 4.18 -4.80 -17.01
N TYR A 308 3.42 -5.35 -16.05
CA TYR A 308 3.57 -5.03 -14.63
C TYR A 308 4.99 -5.34 -14.13
N LEU A 309 5.52 -6.54 -14.42
CA LEU A 309 6.86 -6.93 -13.98
C LEU A 309 7.97 -6.19 -14.73
N GLN A 310 7.75 -5.85 -16.00
CA GLN A 310 8.65 -5.01 -16.78
C GLN A 310 8.75 -3.59 -16.20
N CYS A 311 7.61 -2.93 -15.99
CA CYS A 311 7.54 -1.60 -15.40
C CYS A 311 8.15 -1.58 -13.99
N LEU A 312 7.81 -2.57 -13.16
CA LEU A 312 8.40 -2.75 -11.83
C LEU A 312 9.93 -2.86 -11.92
N SER A 313 10.43 -3.73 -12.80
CA SER A 313 11.85 -3.94 -13.03
C SER A 313 12.56 -2.65 -13.45
N GLN A 314 11.98 -1.92 -14.39
CA GLN A 314 12.51 -0.65 -14.89
C GLN A 314 12.58 0.39 -13.77
N LYS A 315 11.48 0.60 -13.05
CA LYS A 315 11.38 1.57 -11.94
C LYS A 315 12.38 1.26 -10.85
N LEU A 316 12.48 -0.01 -10.44
CA LEU A 316 13.43 -0.45 -9.43
C LEU A 316 14.89 -0.23 -9.86
N ARG A 317 15.25 -0.43 -11.14
CA ARG A 317 16.62 -0.19 -11.63
C ARG A 317 16.97 1.28 -11.72
N GLN A 318 16.07 2.09 -12.27
CA GLN A 318 16.31 3.51 -12.56
C GLN A 318 16.24 4.36 -11.29
N GLU A 319 15.33 4.02 -10.38
CA GLU A 319 14.91 4.91 -9.29
C GLU A 319 15.08 4.27 -7.90
N ARG A 320 15.99 3.30 -7.73
CA ARG A 320 16.24 2.54 -6.47
C ARG A 320 16.44 3.35 -5.19
N LYS A 321 16.69 4.65 -5.27
CA LYS A 321 16.85 5.54 -4.12
C LYS A 321 15.52 6.10 -3.58
N ARG A 322 14.44 5.98 -4.35
CA ARG A 322 13.10 6.43 -3.96
C ARG A 322 12.40 5.39 -3.07
N PRO A 323 11.47 5.81 -2.20
CA PRO A 323 10.65 4.88 -1.45
C PRO A 323 9.89 3.91 -2.36
N LEU A 324 9.84 2.63 -1.98
CA LEU A 324 9.16 1.60 -2.77
C LEU A 324 7.67 1.92 -3.00
N LEU A 325 7.00 2.50 -2.00
CA LEU A 325 5.59 2.85 -2.11
C LEU A 325 5.35 3.92 -3.18
N ASP A 326 6.21 4.94 -3.27
CA ASP A 326 6.09 6.00 -4.29
C ASP A 326 6.26 5.44 -5.70
N LEU A 327 7.25 4.55 -5.89
CA LEU A 327 7.46 3.87 -7.16
C LEU A 327 6.25 3.03 -7.56
N HIS A 328 5.61 2.40 -6.58
CA HIS A 328 4.43 1.55 -6.81
C HIS A 328 3.18 2.38 -7.12
N ILE A 329 3.00 3.55 -6.50
CA ILE A 329 1.92 4.49 -6.84
C ILE A 329 2.03 4.94 -8.30
N GLU A 330 3.23 5.27 -8.77
CA GLU A 330 3.46 5.61 -10.17
C GLU A 330 3.19 4.44 -11.11
N LEU A 331 3.59 3.23 -10.71
CA LEU A 331 3.31 2.02 -11.49
C LEU A 331 1.80 1.83 -11.67
N ASN A 332 1.02 1.96 -10.60
CA ASN A 332 -0.44 1.83 -10.66
C ASN A 332 -1.08 2.91 -11.55
N SER A 333 -0.50 4.11 -11.63
CA SER A 333 -0.99 5.16 -12.53
C SER A 333 -0.75 4.85 -14.01
N GLN A 334 0.36 4.19 -14.34
CA GLN A 334 0.67 3.79 -15.71
C GLN A 334 -0.21 2.63 -16.19
N ASP A 335 -0.50 1.66 -15.31
CA ASP A 335 -1.41 0.56 -15.62
C ASP A 335 -2.83 1.06 -15.91
N SER A 336 -3.27 2.15 -15.26
CA SER A 336 -4.59 2.76 -15.50
C SER A 336 -4.71 3.57 -16.79
N GLU A 337 -3.60 3.97 -17.40
CA GLU A 337 -3.61 4.68 -18.70
C GLU A 337 -3.48 3.73 -19.91
N ALA A 338 -3.13 2.46 -19.67
CA ALA A 338 -2.91 1.44 -20.69
C ALA A 338 -4.12 0.50 -20.92
N THR A 339 -5.23 0.70 -20.19
CA THR A 339 -6.52 0.02 -20.38
C THR A 339 -7.56 0.97 -20.95
#